data_AF-A0A354Y904-F1
#
_entry.id   AF-A0A354Y904-F1
#
_cell.length_a   1.000
_cell.length_b   1.000
_cell.length_c   1.000
_cell.angle_alpha   90.00
_cell.angle_beta   90.00
_cell.angle_gamma   90.00
#
_symmetry.space_group_name_H-M   'P 1'
#
loop_
_entity.id
_entity.type
_entity.pdbx_description
1 polymer ?
#
loop_
_entity_poly.entity_id
_entity_poly.type
_entity_poly.pdbx_seq_one_letter_code
_entity_poly.pdbx_strand_id
1 'polypeptide(L)'
;MASVNLDFEQAGELKIGQVGIANLRIRTLDVARLVQEMRERVARAPKLFGRAAVILDFGGLSQAPDLETARALLHGLRDAGVLPVALAYGTSDIEALSEQLGLPLLAKFRAQYEKIDGGAA
;
A
#
# COMPACT_ATOMS: atom_id res chain seq x y z
N MET A 1 -12.55 36.80 -38.03
CA MET A 1 -12.10 36.47 -36.66
C MET A 1 -12.76 35.16 -36.28
N ALA A 2 -11.99 34.10 -36.04
CA ALA A 2 -12.54 32.80 -35.66
C ALA A 2 -12.87 32.82 -34.16
N SER A 3 -14.12 32.51 -33.82
CA SER A 3 -14.59 32.33 -32.45
C SER A 3 -13.91 31.10 -31.85
N VAL A 4 -13.13 31.29 -30.79
CA VAL A 4 -12.60 30.20 -29.97
C VAL A 4 -13.79 29.59 -29.21
N ASN A 5 -14.23 28.40 -29.62
CA ASN A 5 -15.22 27.66 -28.87
C ASN A 5 -14.50 27.03 -27.67
N LEU A 6 -14.62 27.66 -26.51
CA LEU A 6 -14.11 27.11 -25.25
C LEU A 6 -15.02 25.95 -24.87
N ASP A 7 -14.49 24.73 -24.96
CA ASP A 7 -15.22 23.54 -24.58
C ASP A 7 -15.22 23.45 -23.04
N PHE A 8 -16.37 23.74 -22.43
CA PHE A 8 -16.56 23.73 -20.98
C PHE A 8 -17.04 22.37 -20.44
N GLU A 9 -17.12 21.35 -21.30
CA GLU A 9 -17.46 20.01 -20.85
C GLU A 9 -16.38 19.44 -19.93
N GLN A 10 -16.82 18.95 -18.78
CA GLN A 10 -15.93 18.35 -17.81
C GLN A 10 -15.43 16.99 -18.34
N ALA A 11 -14.12 16.84 -18.50
CA ALA A 11 -13.50 15.62 -19.03
C ALA A 11 -13.65 14.39 -18.12
N GLY A 12 -14.04 14.56 -16.85
CA GLY A 12 -14.25 13.45 -15.92
C GLY A 12 -14.67 13.87 -14.52
N GLU A 13 -15.18 12.91 -13.76
CA GLU A 13 -15.68 13.08 -12.39
C GLU A 13 -14.70 12.45 -11.38
N LEU A 14 -14.42 13.16 -10.28
CA LEU A 14 -13.64 12.63 -9.16
C LEU A 14 -14.56 12.28 -8.00
N LYS A 15 -14.49 11.02 -7.54
CA LYS A 15 -15.23 10.52 -6.38
C LYS A 15 -14.28 9.89 -5.37
N ILE A 16 -14.59 10.09 -4.09
CA ILE A 16 -13.92 9.42 -2.97
C ILE A 16 -14.87 8.36 -2.43
N GLY A 17 -14.34 7.18 -2.10
CA GLY A 17 -15.11 6.08 -1.55
C GLY A 17 -14.24 5.11 -0.75
N GLN A 18 -14.89 4.32 0.11
CA GLN A 18 -14.20 3.26 0.84
C GLN A 18 -13.91 2.08 -0.10
N VAL A 19 -12.63 1.70 -0.20
CA VAL A 19 -12.17 0.57 -1.01
C VAL A 19 -11.49 -0.47 -0.12
N GLY A 20 -11.81 -1.74 -0.34
CA GLY A 20 -11.13 -2.84 0.34
C GLY A 20 -9.77 -3.10 -0.33
N ILE A 21 -8.68 -2.93 0.42
CA ILE A 21 -7.31 -3.18 -0.04
C ILE A 21 -6.65 -4.17 0.91
N ALA A 22 -5.89 -5.13 0.38
CA ALA A 22 -5.17 -6.10 1.20
C ALA A 22 -4.03 -5.40 1.94
N ASN A 23 -3.88 -5.69 3.23
CA ASN A 23 -2.76 -5.20 4.03
C ASN A 23 -1.80 -6.36 4.34
N LEU A 24 -0.55 -6.22 3.92
CA LEU A 24 0.52 -7.16 4.25
C LEU A 24 1.39 -6.55 5.35
N ARG A 25 1.13 -6.99 6.59
CA ARG A 25 1.97 -6.61 7.74
C ARG A 25 3.18 -7.50 7.87
N ILE A 26 4.36 -6.89 7.83
CA ILE A 26 5.66 -7.57 7.86
C ILE A 26 6.15 -7.59 9.31
N ARG A 27 6.35 -8.80 9.83
CA ARG A 27 6.85 -9.04 11.19
C ARG A 27 8.33 -9.37 11.24
N THR A 28 8.86 -9.90 10.14
CA THR A 28 10.27 -10.23 9.96
C THR A 28 10.62 -9.93 8.52
N LEU A 29 11.72 -9.22 8.31
CA LEU A 29 12.15 -8.80 6.98
C LEU A 29 13.01 -9.89 6.34
N ASP A 30 12.34 -10.89 5.78
CA ASP A 30 12.93 -11.91 4.93
C ASP A 30 12.26 -11.83 3.56
N VAL A 31 12.91 -11.13 2.62
CA VAL A 31 12.32 -10.83 1.30
C VAL A 31 12.03 -12.12 0.53
N ALA A 32 12.97 -13.07 0.53
CA ALA A 32 12.82 -14.32 -0.23
C ALA A 32 11.62 -15.11 0.28
N ARG A 33 11.50 -15.25 1.62
CA ARG A 33 10.37 -15.94 2.24
C ARG A 33 9.04 -15.24 1.98
N LEU A 34 8.98 -13.91 2.12
CA LEU A 34 7.77 -13.13 1.86
C LEU A 34 7.26 -13.31 0.42
N VAL A 35 8.18 -13.30 -0.55
CA VAL A 35 7.86 -13.49 -1.97
C VAL A 35 7.36 -14.91 -2.24
N GLN A 36 8.01 -15.91 -1.67
CA GLN A 36 7.59 -17.31 -1.81
C GLN A 36 6.20 -17.55 -1.21
N GLU A 37 5.96 -17.10 0.02
CA GLU A 37 4.66 -17.22 0.68
C GLU A 37 3.56 -16.49 -0.09
N MET A 38 3.87 -15.35 -0.71
CA MET A 38 2.92 -14.63 -1.55
C MET A 38 2.61 -15.41 -2.84
N ARG A 39 3.63 -15.95 -3.52
CA ARG A 39 3.46 -16.75 -4.74
C ARG A 39 2.54 -17.93 -4.49
N GLU A 40 2.74 -18.64 -3.37
CA GLU A 40 1.86 -19.74 -2.99
C GLU A 40 0.44 -19.28 -2.67
N ARG A 41 0.28 -18.12 -2.02
CA ARG A 41 -1.04 -17.56 -1.72
C ARG A 41 -1.80 -17.20 -2.99
N VAL A 42 -1.12 -16.59 -3.97
CA VAL A 42 -1.68 -16.32 -5.30
C VAL A 42 -2.02 -17.61 -6.03
N ALA A 43 -1.14 -18.63 -6.02
CA ALA A 43 -1.38 -19.91 -6.67
C ALA A 43 -2.59 -20.65 -6.07
N ARG A 44 -2.76 -20.62 -4.74
CA ARG A 44 -3.88 -21.26 -4.04
C ARG A 44 -5.22 -20.58 -4.29
N ALA A 45 -5.24 -19.25 -4.41
CA ALA A 45 -6.47 -18.48 -4.61
C ALA A 45 -6.29 -17.34 -5.61
N PRO A 46 -6.11 -17.65 -6.91
CA PRO A 46 -5.77 -16.66 -7.93
C PRO A 46 -6.87 -15.63 -8.16
N LYS A 47 -8.15 -16.01 -7.99
CA LYS A 47 -9.29 -15.07 -8.10
C LYS A 47 -9.33 -14.05 -6.96
N LEU A 48 -8.71 -14.35 -5.83
CA LEU A 48 -8.71 -13.48 -4.65
C LEU A 48 -7.46 -12.61 -4.59
N PHE A 49 -6.30 -13.19 -4.90
CA PHE A 49 -5.01 -12.53 -4.72
C PHE A 49 -4.31 -12.14 -6.03
N GLY A 50 -4.71 -12.69 -7.17
CA GLY A 50 -4.15 -12.30 -8.47
C GLY A 50 -4.38 -10.82 -8.73
N ARG A 51 -3.30 -10.08 -8.95
CA ARG A 51 -3.27 -8.63 -9.13
C ARG A 51 -3.90 -7.83 -7.97
N ALA A 52 -4.02 -8.43 -6.79
CA ALA A 52 -4.58 -7.72 -5.65
C ALA A 52 -3.72 -6.49 -5.31
N ALA A 53 -4.38 -5.35 -5.07
CA ALA A 53 -3.72 -4.18 -4.51
C ALA A 53 -3.31 -4.49 -3.06
N VAL A 54 -2.03 -4.27 -2.74
CA VAL A 54 -1.43 -4.59 -1.44
C VAL A 54 -0.77 -3.35 -0.86
N ILE A 55 -1.08 -3.07 0.40
CA ILE A 55 -0.37 -2.10 1.23
C ILE A 55 0.70 -2.85 2.02
N LEU A 56 1.94 -2.34 2.01
CA LEU A 56 3.00 -2.88 2.84
C LEU A 56 3.01 -2.16 4.19
N ASP A 57 2.84 -2.91 5.27
CA ASP A 57 2.89 -2.40 6.64
C ASP A 57 4.17 -2.89 7.34
N PHE A 58 5.12 -1.98 7.52
CA PHE A 58 6.38 -2.21 8.22
C PHE A 58 6.29 -1.97 9.73
N GLY A 59 5.12 -1.61 10.27
CA GLY A 59 4.93 -1.35 11.70
C GLY A 59 5.01 -2.60 12.60
N GLY A 60 5.37 -3.76 12.05
CA GLY A 60 5.79 -4.94 12.81
C GLY A 60 7.31 -5.07 13.00
N LEU A 61 8.10 -4.20 12.33
CA LEU A 61 9.56 -4.17 12.41
C LEU A 61 10.00 -3.14 13.46
N SER A 62 11.19 -3.34 14.03
CA SER A 62 11.82 -2.37 14.92
C SER A 62 12.34 -1.15 14.18
N GLN A 63 12.74 -1.30 12.91
CA GLN A 63 13.32 -0.27 12.05
C GLN A 63 12.74 -0.39 10.64
N ALA A 64 12.68 0.73 9.93
CA ALA A 64 12.32 0.75 8.52
C ALA A 64 13.36 -0.04 7.70
N PRO A 65 12.94 -0.77 6.64
CA PRO A 65 13.90 -1.32 5.69
C PRO A 65 14.62 -0.19 4.94
N ASP A 66 15.85 -0.46 4.51
CA ASP A 66 16.51 0.41 3.55
C ASP A 66 15.82 0.37 2.18
N LEU A 67 16.18 1.33 1.33
CA LEU A 67 15.58 1.53 0.02
C LEU A 67 15.77 0.35 -0.94
N GLU A 68 16.95 -0.28 -0.93
CA GLU A 68 17.25 -1.40 -1.82
C GLU A 68 16.44 -2.63 -1.44
N THR A 69 16.42 -2.95 -0.15
CA THR A 69 15.63 -4.05 0.40
C THR A 69 14.14 -3.84 0.14
N ALA A 70 13.63 -2.62 0.32
CA ALA A 70 12.23 -2.30 0.00
C ALA A 70 11.93 -2.47 -1.50
N ARG A 71 12.80 -2.00 -2.40
CA ARG A 71 12.64 -2.20 -3.86
C ARG A 71 12.64 -3.68 -4.23
N ALA A 72 13.54 -4.47 -3.65
CA ALA A 72 13.61 -5.91 -3.89
C ALA A 72 12.30 -6.60 -3.47
N LEU A 73 11.73 -6.22 -2.32
CA LEU A 73 10.43 -6.71 -1.88
C LEU A 73 9.31 -6.31 -2.84
N LEU A 74 9.24 -5.05 -3.26
CA LEU A 74 8.22 -4.59 -4.22
C LEU A 74 8.27 -5.38 -5.54
N HIS A 75 9.48 -5.57 -6.07
CA HIS A 75 9.70 -6.32 -7.30
C HIS A 75 9.27 -7.78 -7.13
N GLY A 76 9.77 -8.46 -6.10
CA GLY A 76 9.44 -9.85 -5.84
C GLY A 76 7.95 -10.09 -5.60
N LEU A 77 7.25 -9.16 -4.92
CA LEU A 77 5.80 -9.24 -4.74
C LEU A 77 5.04 -9.07 -6.06
N ARG A 78 5.51 -8.20 -6.97
CA ARG A 78 4.96 -8.09 -8.32
C ARG A 78 5.14 -9.38 -9.11
N ASP A 79 6.32 -9.98 -9.05
CA ASP A 79 6.62 -11.27 -9.68
C ASP A 79 5.82 -12.44 -9.07
N ALA A 80 5.43 -12.32 -7.79
CA ALA A 80 4.55 -13.25 -7.11
C ALA A 80 3.08 -13.10 -7.51
N GLY A 81 2.72 -12.00 -8.18
CA GLY A 81 1.40 -11.79 -8.79
C GLY A 81 0.50 -10.79 -8.06
N VAL A 82 0.99 -10.08 -7.05
CA VAL A 82 0.25 -8.97 -6.38
C VAL A 82 0.77 -7.61 -6.80
N LEU A 83 0.06 -6.54 -6.46
CA LEU A 83 0.44 -5.17 -6.81
C LEU A 83 0.63 -4.36 -5.53
N PRO A 84 1.87 -4.16 -5.06
CA PRO A 84 2.14 -3.19 -4.02
C PRO A 84 1.79 -1.78 -4.49
N VAL A 85 0.88 -1.10 -3.79
CA VAL A 85 0.34 0.21 -4.19
C VAL A 85 0.63 1.33 -3.19
N ALA A 86 1.00 1.01 -1.95
CA ALA A 86 1.22 2.01 -0.90
C ALA A 86 2.04 1.42 0.25
N LEU A 87 2.59 2.32 1.09
CA LEU A 87 3.09 1.97 2.42
C LEU A 87 2.07 2.41 3.49
N ALA A 88 1.97 1.65 4.57
CA ALA A 88 1.22 2.08 5.74
C ALA A 88 2.06 3.08 6.56
N TYR A 89 1.50 4.24 6.86
CA TYR A 89 2.16 5.25 7.69
C TYR A 89 2.44 4.72 9.11
N GLY A 90 3.55 5.13 9.70
CA GLY A 90 3.90 4.76 11.07
C GLY A 90 5.00 5.58 11.71
N THR A 91 6.00 6.00 10.93
CA THR A 91 7.14 6.83 11.35
C THR A 91 7.60 7.72 10.21
N SER A 92 8.39 8.75 10.50
CA SER A 92 9.01 9.63 9.50
C SER A 92 9.97 8.88 8.56
N ASP A 93 10.61 7.81 9.03
CA ASP A 93 11.46 6.97 8.17
C ASP A 93 10.64 6.26 7.07
N ILE A 94 9.43 5.81 7.40
CA ILE A 94 8.51 5.21 6.42
C ILE A 94 7.98 6.26 5.44
N GLU A 95 7.75 7.48 5.91
CA GLU A 95 7.40 8.60 5.05
C GLU A 95 8.50 8.90 4.02
N ALA A 96 9.74 9.10 4.48
CA ALA A 96 10.89 9.31 3.60
C ALA A 96 11.12 8.13 2.63
N LEU A 97 10.91 6.89 3.09
CA LEU A 97 11.01 5.71 2.24
C LEU A 97 9.92 5.69 1.16
N SER A 98 8.69 6.10 1.50
CA SER A 98 7.58 6.14 0.54
C SER A 98 7.85 7.11 -0.62
N GLU A 99 8.41 8.28 -0.32
CA GLU A 99 8.80 9.29 -1.30
C GLU A 99 9.89 8.74 -2.25
N GLN A 100 10.92 8.11 -1.70
CA GLN A 100 12.02 7.50 -2.47
C GLN A 100 11.56 6.34 -3.36
N LEU A 101 10.48 5.66 -2.97
CA LEU A 101 9.84 4.58 -3.74
C LEU A 101 8.78 5.09 -4.72
N GLY A 102 8.37 6.36 -4.62
CA GLY A 102 7.26 6.92 -5.40
C GLY A 102 5.91 6.27 -5.08
N LEU A 103 5.71 5.85 -3.82
CA LEU A 103 4.48 5.23 -3.35
C LEU A 103 3.73 6.16 -2.39
N PRO A 104 2.39 6.20 -2.44
CA PRO A 104 1.61 6.93 -1.46
C PRO A 104 1.72 6.31 -0.06
N LEU A 105 1.56 7.17 0.94
CA LEU A 105 1.31 6.76 2.32
C LEU A 105 -0.18 6.67 2.56
N LEU A 106 -0.63 5.54 3.08
CA LEU A 106 -1.98 5.41 3.60
C LEU A 106 -1.91 5.36 5.13
N ALA A 107 -2.72 6.18 5.79
CA ALA A 107 -2.91 6.08 7.23
C ALA A 107 -3.24 4.63 7.60
N LYS A 108 -2.78 4.15 8.76
CA LYS A 108 -3.07 2.79 9.22
C LYS A 108 -4.57 2.54 9.04
N PHE A 109 -4.92 1.44 8.39
CA PHE A 109 -6.30 0.91 8.34
C PHE A 109 -6.67 0.46 9.76
N ARG A 110 -6.87 1.43 10.65
CA ARG A 110 -7.20 1.28 12.07
C ARG A 110 -8.35 2.20 12.45
N ALA A 111 -9.30 2.39 11.54
CA ALA A 111 -10.49 3.17 11.86
C ALA A 111 -11.50 2.43 12.76
N GLN A 112 -11.20 1.26 13.34
CA GLN A 112 -12.19 0.52 14.15
C GLN A 112 -11.72 -0.03 15.51
N TYR A 113 -10.45 0.13 15.91
CA TYR A 113 -10.01 -0.30 17.25
C TYR A 113 -8.89 0.56 17.83
N GLU A 114 -8.98 1.89 17.68
CA GLU A 114 -8.54 2.73 18.79
C GLU A 114 -9.70 2.76 19.79
N LYS A 115 -9.56 2.01 20.89
CA LYS A 115 -10.35 2.30 22.08
C LYS A 115 -10.15 3.79 22.37
N ILE A 116 -11.27 4.45 22.62
CA ILE A 116 -11.36 5.79 23.17
C ILE A 116 -10.65 5.77 24.54
N ASP A 117 -9.33 5.91 24.56
CA ASP A 117 -8.59 6.24 25.78
C ASP A 117 -8.66 7.76 25.92
N GLY A 118 -9.71 8.20 26.61
CA GLY A 118 -9.95 9.62 26.87
C GLY A 118 -11.24 9.95 27.61
N GLY A 119 -11.87 8.98 28.28
CA GLY A 119 -13.00 9.21 29.18
C GLY A 119 -12.55 9.19 30.63
N ALA A 120 -11.82 10.22 31.07
CA ALA A 120 -11.72 10.52 32.49
C ALA A 120 -12.99 11.28 32.90
N ALA A 121 -13.77 10.68 33.80
CA ALA A 121 -14.75 11.34 34.65
C ALA A 121 -14.50 10.86 36.08
#